data_AF-A0A8T9BP04-F1
#
_entry.id   AF-A0A8T9BP04-F1
#
_cell.length_a   1.000
_cell.length_b   1.000
_cell.length_c   1.000
_cell.angle_alpha   90.00
_cell.angle_beta   90.00
_cell.angle_gamma   90.00
#
_symmetry.space_group_name_H-M   'P 1'
#
loop_
_entity.id
_entity.type
_entity.pdbx_description
1 polymer ?
#
loop_
_entity_poly.entity_id
_entity_poly.type
_entity_poly.pdbx_seq_one_letter_code
_entity_poly.pdbx_strand_id
1 'polypeptide(L)'
;MFKPQPIEYEEDQLRKEFYNDHPWELARPRIVLENDGRDGQRCDWSRIQQLGRPLNGESVVQRQLWLIQNTGLPKSAAYDVARKEFYALRHEQEVERRVAKEEAMWTGAYFGKGMLEIGMQLEDKVYEGWKSWAATEIEAADRDRDASYTSLPEADLVQVADEALVEEPAAA
;
A
#
# COMPACT_ATOMS: atom_id res chain seq x y z
N MET A 1 17.11 6.71 40.88
CA MET A 1 17.39 5.25 40.98
C MET A 1 16.15 4.35 40.85
N PHE A 2 14.94 4.88 40.57
CA PHE A 2 13.69 4.08 40.47
C PHE A 2 13.14 3.97 39.04
N LYS A 3 14.01 3.90 38.03
CA LYS A 3 13.54 3.68 36.65
C LYS A 3 13.52 2.17 36.38
N PRO A 4 12.38 1.61 35.91
CA PRO A 4 12.35 0.23 35.46
C PRO A 4 13.33 0.03 34.30
N GLN A 5 13.99 -1.12 34.29
CA GLN A 5 14.87 -1.49 33.19
C GLN A 5 14.05 -1.90 31.96
N PRO A 6 14.56 -1.64 30.73
CA PRO A 6 13.92 -2.15 29.53
C PRO A 6 13.93 -3.68 29.52
N ILE A 7 12.84 -4.27 29.02
CA ILE A 7 12.75 -5.72 28.80
C ILE A 7 13.22 -5.97 27.38
N GLU A 8 14.36 -6.64 27.24
CA GLU A 8 14.96 -6.97 25.95
C GLU A 8 15.05 -8.48 25.80
N TYR A 9 14.67 -8.97 24.63
CA TYR A 9 14.70 -10.38 24.27
C TYR A 9 15.62 -10.60 23.07
N GLU A 10 16.27 -11.77 22.99
CA GLU A 10 17.15 -12.10 21.86
C GLU A 10 16.34 -12.16 20.54
N GLU A 11 15.09 -12.58 20.64
CA GLU A 11 14.12 -12.66 19.56
C GLU A 11 13.81 -11.30 18.93
N ASP A 12 13.96 -10.19 19.67
CA ASP A 12 13.67 -8.85 19.14
C ASP A 12 14.63 -8.45 18.02
N GLN A 13 15.88 -8.90 18.10
CA GLN A 13 16.85 -8.69 17.03
C GLN A 13 16.49 -9.53 15.80
N LEU A 14 16.08 -10.79 16.00
CA LEU A 14 15.65 -11.68 14.93
C LEU A 14 14.39 -11.17 14.21
N ARG A 15 13.42 -10.64 14.97
CA ARG A 15 12.21 -10.02 14.40
C ARG A 15 12.57 -8.84 13.50
N LYS A 16 13.46 -7.95 13.97
CA LYS A 16 13.91 -6.79 13.18
C LYS A 16 14.56 -7.23 11.87
N GLU A 17 15.48 -8.19 11.93
CA GLU A 17 16.14 -8.75 10.74
C GLU A 17 15.11 -9.33 9.75
N PHE A 18 14.19 -10.17 10.24
CA PHE A 18 13.19 -10.82 9.39
C PHE A 18 12.24 -9.83 8.70
N TYR A 19 11.68 -8.86 9.42
CA TYR A 19 10.72 -7.91 8.85
C TYR A 19 11.38 -6.84 7.96
N ASN A 20 12.67 -6.56 8.16
CA ASN A 20 13.44 -5.72 7.24
C ASN A 20 13.63 -6.42 5.89
N ASP A 21 13.91 -7.72 5.89
CA ASP A 21 14.03 -8.52 4.68
C ASP A 21 12.66 -8.74 3.99
N HIS A 22 11.58 -8.82 4.77
CA HIS A 22 10.23 -9.15 4.31
C HIS A 22 9.20 -8.06 4.69
N PRO A 23 9.31 -6.84 4.14
CA PRO A 23 8.43 -5.73 4.52
C PRO A 23 6.96 -6.03 4.24
N TRP A 24 6.67 -6.80 3.19
CA TRP A 24 5.29 -7.17 2.81
C TRP A 24 4.65 -8.22 3.73
N GLU A 25 5.41 -8.90 4.60
CA GLU A 25 4.80 -9.72 5.65
C GLU A 25 4.08 -8.85 6.70
N LEU A 26 4.42 -7.57 6.84
CA LEU A 26 3.69 -6.62 7.69
C LEU A 26 2.31 -6.25 7.12
N ALA A 27 2.11 -6.39 5.81
CA ALA A 27 0.81 -6.13 5.18
C ALA A 27 -0.21 -7.24 5.47
N ARG A 28 0.23 -8.42 5.94
CA ARG A 28 -0.66 -9.51 6.31
C ARG A 28 -1.30 -9.20 7.67
N PRO A 29 -2.65 -9.18 7.77
CA PRO A 29 -3.33 -8.84 9.01
C PRO A 29 -3.04 -9.86 10.10
N ARG A 30 -2.71 -9.37 11.30
CA ARG A 30 -2.40 -10.19 12.48
C ARG A 30 -3.32 -9.83 13.63
N ILE A 31 -3.97 -10.84 14.21
CA ILE A 31 -4.75 -10.71 15.44
C ILE A 31 -3.77 -10.82 16.61
N VAL A 32 -3.76 -9.79 17.47
CA VAL A 32 -2.91 -9.72 18.68
C VAL A 32 -3.71 -10.06 19.94
N LEU A 33 -5.04 -10.11 19.84
CA LEU A 33 -5.90 -10.52 20.93
C LEU A 33 -5.64 -11.99 21.28
N GLU A 34 -5.29 -12.24 22.53
CA GLU A 34 -5.05 -13.58 23.06
C GLU A 34 -6.37 -14.28 23.38
N ASN A 35 -6.41 -15.60 23.19
CA ASN A 35 -7.59 -16.40 23.53
C ASN A 35 -7.59 -16.79 25.02
N ASP A 36 -6.66 -17.68 25.40
CA ASP A 36 -6.52 -18.20 26.77
C ASP A 36 -5.20 -17.79 27.45
N GLY A 37 -4.34 -17.05 26.73
CA GLY A 37 -2.99 -16.65 27.17
C GLY A 37 -2.00 -17.80 27.32
N ARG A 38 -2.40 -19.04 26.95
CA ARG A 38 -1.58 -20.25 27.08
C ARG A 38 -1.10 -20.79 25.73
N ASP A 39 -1.33 -20.03 24.67
CA ASP A 39 -0.92 -20.37 23.30
C ASP A 39 0.59 -20.68 23.21
N GLY A 40 1.42 -19.97 23.99
CA GLY A 40 2.87 -20.19 23.99
C GLY A 40 3.31 -21.54 24.58
N GLN A 41 2.56 -22.11 25.52
CA GLN A 41 2.94 -23.36 26.20
C GLN A 41 2.68 -24.61 25.36
N ARG A 42 1.80 -24.52 24.36
CA ARG A 42 1.38 -25.64 23.52
C ARG A 42 2.17 -25.73 22.22
N CYS A 43 3.05 -24.78 21.94
CA CYS A 43 3.82 -24.72 20.70
C CYS A 43 5.08 -25.59 20.81
N ASP A 44 5.26 -26.51 19.87
CA ASP A 44 6.51 -27.27 19.70
C ASP A 44 7.25 -26.83 18.44
N TRP A 45 8.27 -25.99 18.62
CA TRP A 45 9.06 -25.40 17.54
C TRP A 45 10.01 -26.38 16.82
N SER A 46 9.87 -27.69 17.06
CA SER A 46 10.42 -28.74 16.21
C SER A 46 9.89 -28.69 14.77
N ARG A 47 8.74 -28.04 14.55
CA ARG A 47 8.16 -27.72 13.24
C ARG A 47 7.76 -26.25 13.20
N ILE A 48 7.70 -25.65 12.00
CA ILE A 48 7.27 -24.25 11.86
C ILE A 48 5.75 -24.09 11.96
N GLN A 49 4.98 -25.10 11.53
CA GLN A 49 3.52 -25.10 11.63
C GLN A 49 3.10 -25.51 13.04
N GLN A 50 2.28 -24.68 13.67
CA GLN A 50 1.74 -24.93 14.99
C GLN A 50 0.22 -25.01 14.93
N LEU A 51 -0.36 -25.89 15.75
CA LEU A 51 -1.80 -26.00 15.85
C LEU A 51 -2.36 -24.73 16.52
N GLY A 52 -3.33 -24.06 15.89
CA GLY A 52 -3.98 -22.87 16.45
C GLY A 52 -3.21 -21.56 16.29
N ARG A 53 -2.02 -21.57 15.67
CA ARG A 53 -1.28 -20.35 15.33
C ARG A 53 -1.10 -20.23 13.82
N PRO A 54 -1.47 -19.10 13.20
CA PRO A 54 -1.25 -18.89 11.78
C PRO A 54 0.24 -18.79 11.46
N LEU A 55 0.60 -19.23 10.25
CA LEU A 55 1.96 -19.11 9.71
C LEU A 55 2.31 -17.62 9.52
N ASN A 56 3.23 -17.12 10.36
CA ASN A 56 3.66 -15.72 10.40
C ASN A 56 5.19 -15.63 10.58
N GLY A 57 5.75 -14.41 10.51
CA GLY A 57 7.16 -14.16 10.81
C GLY A 57 7.58 -14.60 12.21
N GLU A 58 6.68 -14.55 13.20
CA GLU A 58 6.95 -15.06 14.55
C GLU A 58 7.26 -16.56 14.54
N SER A 59 6.61 -17.34 13.67
CA SER A 59 6.90 -18.77 13.55
C SER A 59 8.32 -19.01 13.03
N VAL A 60 8.83 -18.14 12.16
CA VAL A 60 10.21 -18.20 11.64
C VAL A 60 11.21 -17.89 12.76
N VAL A 61 10.96 -16.83 13.53
CA VAL A 61 11.84 -16.40 14.63
C VAL A 61 11.94 -17.49 15.70
N GLN A 62 10.81 -18.06 16.13
CA GLN A 62 10.79 -19.11 17.14
C GLN A 62 11.43 -20.41 16.63
N ARG A 63 11.18 -20.76 15.36
CA ARG A 63 11.84 -21.89 14.70
C ARG A 63 13.36 -21.70 14.62
N GLN A 64 13.81 -20.50 14.26
CA GLN A 64 15.22 -20.14 14.22
C GLN A 64 15.86 -20.26 15.60
N LEU A 65 15.20 -19.72 16.64
CA LEU A 65 15.69 -19.81 18.02
C LEU A 65 15.80 -21.26 18.48
N TRP A 66 14.80 -22.09 18.20
CA TRP A 66 14.81 -23.51 18.51
C TRP A 66 15.96 -24.25 17.81
N LEU A 67 16.23 -23.95 16.54
CA LEU A 67 17.36 -24.53 15.81
C LEU A 67 18.70 -24.14 16.44
N ILE A 68 18.86 -22.88 16.84
CA ILE A 68 20.08 -22.41 17.51
C ILE A 68 20.27 -23.16 18.84
N GLN A 69 19.23 -23.26 19.66
CA GLN A 69 19.31 -23.86 21.00
C GLN A 69 19.47 -25.38 20.98
N ASN A 70 18.69 -26.10 20.16
CA ASN A 70 18.66 -27.57 20.17
C ASN A 70 19.70 -28.21 19.26
N THR A 71 19.97 -27.60 18.10
CA THR A 71 20.89 -28.20 17.09
C THR A 71 22.26 -27.53 17.07
N GLY A 72 22.43 -26.39 17.73
CA GLY A 72 23.70 -25.66 17.77
C GLY A 72 24.08 -25.01 16.44
N LEU A 73 23.12 -24.79 15.55
CA LEU A 73 23.36 -24.15 14.26
C LEU A 73 23.73 -22.66 14.45
N PRO A 74 24.63 -22.11 13.60
CA PRO A 74 24.90 -20.69 13.62
C PRO A 74 23.67 -19.90 13.18
N LYS A 75 23.54 -18.67 13.68
CA LYS A 75 22.37 -17.79 13.47
C LYS A 75 21.93 -17.69 12.01
N SER A 76 22.88 -17.56 11.08
CA SER A 76 22.62 -17.44 9.64
C SER A 76 22.09 -18.74 9.02
N ALA A 77 22.67 -19.88 9.35
CA ALA A 77 22.21 -21.18 8.85
C ALA A 77 20.83 -21.53 9.40
N ALA A 78 20.59 -21.27 10.69
CA ALA A 78 19.28 -21.45 11.30
C ALA A 78 18.21 -20.55 10.64
N TYR A 79 18.57 -19.30 10.31
CA TYR A 79 17.70 -18.39 9.58
C TYR A 79 17.35 -18.92 8.19
N ASP A 80 18.35 -19.38 7.43
CA ASP A 80 18.13 -19.90 6.08
C ASP A 80 17.23 -21.13 6.06
N VAL A 81 17.38 -22.04 7.02
CA VAL A 81 16.52 -23.22 7.15
C VAL A 81 15.08 -22.79 7.46
N ALA A 82 14.88 -21.98 8.50
CA ALA A 82 13.54 -21.53 8.90
C ALA A 82 12.84 -20.74 7.78
N ARG A 83 13.60 -19.91 7.04
CA ARG A 83 13.09 -19.12 5.92
C ARG A 83 12.68 -19.99 4.72
N LYS A 84 13.47 -21.02 4.39
CA LYS A 84 13.10 -21.96 3.31
C LYS A 84 11.85 -22.77 3.66
N GLU A 85 11.75 -23.26 4.91
CA GLU A 85 10.54 -23.90 5.42
C GLU A 85 9.32 -22.96 5.29
N PHE A 86 9.49 -21.69 5.67
CA PHE A 86 8.45 -20.67 5.56
C PHE A 86 8.02 -20.41 4.11
N TYR A 87 8.96 -20.30 3.18
CA TYR A 87 8.65 -20.09 1.76
C TYR A 87 7.90 -21.27 1.14
N ALA A 88 8.30 -22.49 1.47
CA ALA A 88 7.61 -23.69 0.98
C ALA A 88 6.14 -23.68 1.38
N LEU A 89 5.85 -23.38 2.66
CA LEU A 89 4.48 -23.33 3.16
C LEU A 89 3.68 -22.14 2.64
N ARG A 90 4.31 -20.98 2.46
CA ARG A 90 3.66 -19.82 1.84
C ARG A 90 3.28 -20.11 0.39
N HIS A 91 4.17 -20.77 -0.35
CA HIS A 91 3.91 -21.18 -1.72
C HIS A 91 2.75 -22.18 -1.78
N GLU A 92 2.76 -23.19 -0.90
CA GLU A 92 1.67 -24.16 -0.79
C GLU A 92 0.32 -23.49 -0.53
N GLN A 93 0.23 -22.55 0.42
CA GLN A 93 -0.99 -21.80 0.72
C GLN A 93 -1.51 -20.98 -0.48
N GLU A 94 -0.61 -20.41 -1.28
CA GLU A 94 -1.01 -19.65 -2.47
C GLU A 94 -1.49 -20.54 -3.60
N VAL A 95 -0.82 -21.67 -3.82
CA VAL A 95 -1.23 -22.68 -4.80
C VAL A 95 -2.57 -23.28 -4.42
N GLU A 96 -2.74 -23.67 -3.15
CA GLU A 96 -3.99 -24.21 -2.62
C GLU A 96 -5.17 -23.26 -2.87
N ARG A 97 -5.01 -21.97 -2.54
CA ARG A 97 -6.07 -20.97 -2.78
C ARG A 97 -6.42 -20.84 -4.26
N ARG A 98 -5.41 -20.89 -5.15
CA ARG A 98 -5.63 -20.77 -6.60
C ARG A 98 -6.39 -21.99 -7.13
N VAL A 99 -5.91 -23.19 -6.81
CA VAL A 99 -6.49 -24.46 -7.24
C VAL A 99 -7.92 -24.58 -6.70
N ALA A 100 -8.16 -24.32 -5.42
CA ALA A 100 -9.49 -24.38 -4.82
C ALA A 100 -10.50 -23.46 -5.53
N LYS A 101 -10.05 -22.26 -5.96
CA LYS A 101 -10.90 -21.33 -6.70
C LYS A 101 -11.23 -21.84 -8.11
N GLU A 102 -10.26 -22.44 -8.78
CA GLU A 102 -10.41 -23.02 -10.12
C GLU A 102 -11.35 -24.24 -10.11
N GLU A 103 -11.14 -25.16 -9.17
CA GLU A 103 -12.00 -26.34 -8.98
C GLU A 103 -13.44 -25.94 -8.64
N ALA A 104 -13.62 -24.94 -7.77
CA ALA A 104 -14.95 -24.40 -7.45
C ALA A 104 -15.64 -23.82 -8.70
N MET A 105 -14.93 -23.04 -9.53
CA MET A 105 -15.49 -22.52 -10.78
C MET A 105 -15.83 -23.64 -11.77
N TRP A 106 -14.97 -24.64 -11.88
CA TRP A 106 -15.19 -25.77 -12.79
C TRP A 106 -16.43 -26.60 -12.38
N THR A 107 -16.69 -26.72 -11.09
CA THR A 107 -17.89 -27.39 -10.54
C THR A 107 -19.16 -26.51 -10.58
N GLY A 108 -19.07 -25.30 -11.14
CA GLY A 108 -20.21 -24.41 -11.35
C GLY A 108 -20.46 -23.41 -10.22
N ALA A 109 -19.55 -23.27 -9.25
CA ALA A 109 -19.63 -22.19 -8.27
C ALA A 109 -19.33 -20.84 -8.94
N TYR A 110 -20.13 -19.82 -8.61
CA TYR A 110 -19.91 -18.45 -9.05
C TYR A 110 -19.42 -17.59 -7.89
N PHE A 111 -18.43 -16.74 -8.16
CA PHE A 111 -17.93 -15.76 -7.21
C PHE A 111 -18.41 -14.36 -7.61
N GLY A 112 -18.65 -13.49 -6.63
CA GLY A 112 -18.96 -12.09 -6.88
C GLY A 112 -17.75 -11.31 -7.39
N LYS A 113 -17.84 -9.98 -7.30
CA LYS A 113 -16.76 -9.06 -7.70
C LYS A 113 -15.46 -9.38 -6.97
N GLY A 114 -14.36 -9.43 -7.72
CA GLY A 114 -13.03 -9.62 -7.16
C GLY A 114 -12.54 -8.38 -6.42
N MET A 115 -11.54 -8.55 -5.54
CA MET A 115 -10.94 -7.42 -4.81
C MET A 115 -10.38 -6.34 -5.74
N LEU A 116 -9.84 -6.72 -6.92
CA LEU A 116 -9.35 -5.78 -7.93
C LEU A 116 -10.46 -4.89 -8.47
N GLU A 117 -11.62 -5.46 -8.78
CA GLU A 117 -12.77 -4.72 -9.30
C GLU A 117 -13.37 -3.79 -8.24
N ILE A 118 -13.43 -4.26 -6.99
CA ILE A 118 -13.86 -3.45 -5.84
C ILE A 118 -12.88 -2.29 -5.63
N GLY A 119 -11.57 -2.54 -5.74
CA GLY A 119 -10.52 -1.53 -5.66
C GLY A 119 -10.70 -0.43 -6.70
N MET A 120 -10.85 -0.80 -7.97
CA MET A 120 -11.10 0.15 -9.07
C MET A 120 -12.34 1.01 -8.82
N GLN A 121 -13.44 0.39 -8.36
CA GLN A 121 -14.68 1.12 -8.06
C GLN A 121 -14.52 2.13 -6.90
N LEU A 122 -13.61 1.90 -5.98
CA LEU A 122 -13.29 2.86 -4.92
C LEU A 122 -12.38 3.98 -5.45
N GLU A 123 -11.40 3.65 -6.27
CA GLU A 123 -10.51 4.60 -6.93
C GLU A 123 -11.29 5.57 -7.82
N ASP A 124 -12.23 5.07 -8.62
CA ASP A 124 -13.11 5.89 -9.47
C ASP A 124 -13.90 6.91 -8.65
N LYS A 125 -14.46 6.51 -7.50
CA LYS A 125 -15.22 7.41 -6.62
C LYS A 125 -14.35 8.53 -6.06
N VAL A 126 -13.13 8.20 -5.65
CA VAL A 126 -12.17 9.19 -5.14
C VAL A 126 -11.72 10.12 -6.27
N TYR A 127 -11.49 9.57 -7.47
CA TYR A 127 -11.10 10.35 -8.64
C TYR A 127 -12.17 11.35 -9.06
N GLU A 128 -13.45 10.98 -9.08
CA GLU A 128 -14.53 11.91 -9.40
C GLU A 128 -14.63 13.03 -8.35
N GLY A 129 -14.44 12.71 -7.07
CA GLY A 129 -14.33 13.71 -6.01
C GLY A 129 -13.17 14.67 -6.26
N TRP A 130 -11.99 14.15 -6.56
CA TRP A 130 -10.82 14.97 -6.90
C TRP A 130 -11.05 15.83 -8.14
N LYS A 131 -11.70 15.29 -9.19
CA LYS A 131 -12.02 16.02 -10.43
C LYS A 131 -12.92 17.23 -10.16
N SER A 132 -13.95 17.06 -9.33
CA SER A 132 -14.82 18.18 -8.95
C SER A 132 -14.07 19.26 -8.18
N TRP A 133 -13.20 18.88 -7.24
CA TRP A 133 -12.36 19.81 -6.50
C TRP A 133 -11.36 20.54 -7.42
N ALA A 134 -10.68 19.81 -8.30
CA ALA A 134 -9.72 20.38 -9.23
C ALA A 134 -10.38 21.38 -10.18
N ALA A 135 -11.59 21.11 -10.66
CA ALA A 135 -12.36 22.06 -11.47
C ALA A 135 -12.63 23.36 -10.71
N THR A 136 -13.07 23.28 -9.44
CA THR A 136 -13.30 24.48 -8.62
C THR A 136 -12.02 25.26 -8.33
N GLU A 137 -10.91 24.56 -8.13
CA GLU A 137 -9.61 25.17 -7.85
C GLU A 137 -9.04 25.88 -9.09
N ILE A 138 -9.17 25.26 -10.28
CA ILE A 138 -8.78 25.88 -11.55
C ILE A 138 -9.60 27.15 -11.79
N GLU A 139 -10.91 27.11 -11.58
CA GLU A 139 -11.74 28.31 -11.69
C GLU A 139 -11.35 29.41 -10.70
N ALA A 140 -10.99 29.05 -9.46
CA ALA A 140 -10.50 30.01 -8.48
C ALA A 140 -9.16 30.62 -8.90
N ALA A 141 -8.22 29.79 -9.37
CA ALA A 141 -6.91 30.24 -9.86
C ALA A 141 -7.02 31.14 -11.10
N ASP A 142 -7.93 30.84 -12.04
CA ASP A 142 -8.19 31.70 -13.19
C ASP A 142 -8.81 33.03 -12.76
N ARG A 143 -9.75 33.05 -11.80
CA ARG A 143 -10.30 34.30 -11.23
C ARG A 143 -9.22 35.14 -10.54
N ASP A 144 -8.33 34.51 -9.78
CA ASP A 144 -7.22 35.20 -9.12
C ASP A 144 -6.21 35.74 -10.14
N ARG A 145 -5.94 35.00 -11.22
CA ARG A 145 -5.11 35.45 -12.33
C ARG A 145 -5.72 36.67 -13.01
N ASP A 146 -7.00 36.61 -13.35
CA ASP A 146 -7.70 37.71 -14.00
C ASP A 146 -7.79 38.95 -13.08
N ALA A 147 -7.96 38.76 -11.77
CA ALA A 147 -7.91 39.84 -10.79
C ALA A 147 -6.50 40.45 -10.63
N SER A 148 -5.44 39.64 -10.78
CA SER A 148 -4.05 40.12 -10.76
C SER A 148 -3.66 40.89 -12.03
N TYR A 149 -4.31 40.59 -13.15
CA TYR A 149 -4.18 41.34 -14.40
C TYR A 149 -5.21 42.49 -14.40
N THR A 150 -4.89 43.60 -13.74
CA THR A 150 -5.71 44.82 -13.81
C THR A 150 -5.90 45.23 -15.27
N SER A 151 -7.09 45.02 -15.82
CA SER A 151 -7.50 45.61 -17.09
C SER A 151 -7.49 47.13 -16.91
N LEU A 152 -6.45 47.79 -17.39
CA LEU A 152 -6.48 49.22 -17.66
C LEU A 152 -7.74 49.49 -18.50
N PRO A 153 -8.61 50.45 -18.12
CA PRO A 153 -9.70 50.82 -19.01
C PRO A 153 -9.05 51.27 -20.33
N GLU A 154 -9.60 50.82 -21.47
CA GLU A 154 -9.24 51.35 -22.79
C GLU A 154 -9.48 52.87 -22.76
N ALA A 155 -8.44 53.62 -22.39
CA ALA A 155 -8.45 55.06 -22.41
C ALA A 155 -8.31 55.47 -23.88
N ASP A 156 -9.42 55.95 -24.44
CA ASP A 156 -9.53 56.81 -25.60
C ASP A 156 -8.48 56.58 -26.70
N LEU A 157 -8.81 55.71 -27.65
CA LEU A 157 -8.22 55.78 -28.98
C LEU A 157 -8.57 57.15 -29.58
N VAL A 158 -7.64 58.09 -29.44
CA VAL A 158 -7.68 59.42 -30.05
C VAL A 158 -8.00 59.24 -31.53
N GLN A 159 -9.19 59.70 -31.93
CA GLN A 159 -9.54 59.87 -33.34
C GLN A 159 -8.64 60.95 -33.92
N VAL A 160 -7.54 60.54 -34.55
CA VAL A 160 -6.80 61.42 -35.45
C VAL A 160 -7.65 61.53 -36.71
N ALA A 161 -8.30 62.69 -36.87
CA ALA A 161 -9.05 63.05 -38.05
C ALA A 161 -8.13 62.99 -39.27
N ASP A 162 -8.46 62.12 -40.22
CA ASP A 162 -7.78 62.02 -41.51
C ASP A 162 -8.13 63.27 -42.33
N GLU A 163 -7.13 64.09 -42.64
CA GLU A 163 -7.25 65.25 -43.51
C GLU A 163 -7.64 64.81 -44.93
N ALA A 164 -8.64 65.49 -45.47
CA ALA A 164 -9.26 65.23 -46.76
C ALA A 164 -8.25 65.22 -47.93
N LEU A 165 -8.11 64.06 -48.57
CA LEU A 165 -7.56 63.96 -49.93
C LEU A 165 -8.73 63.93 -50.92
N VAL A 166 -8.92 65.06 -51.60
CA VAL A 166 -9.90 65.26 -52.67
C VAL A 166 -9.53 64.38 -53.86
N GLU A 167 -10.32 63.35 -54.15
CA GLU A 167 -10.33 62.70 -55.47
C GLU A 167 -11.25 63.48 -56.41
N GLU A 168 -10.68 64.02 -57.49
CA GLU A 168 -11.47 64.42 -58.66
C GLU A 168 -11.88 63.18 -59.48
N PRO A 169 -13.13 63.09 -59.96
CA PRO A 169 -13.56 61.98 -60.79
C PRO A 169 -13.18 62.23 -62.26
N ALA A 170 -12.25 61.44 -62.80
CA ALA A 170 -12.07 61.33 -64.24
C ALA A 170 -13.10 60.35 -64.81
N ALA A 171 -14.12 60.89 -65.49
CA ALA A 171 -15.05 60.15 -66.31
C ALA A 171 -14.67 60.29 -67.80
N ALA A 172 -14.76 59.15 -68.51
CA ALA A 172 -14.77 58.92 -69.96
C ALA A 172 -13.45 59.05 -70.75
#